data_AF-A0A258V9V7-F1
#
_entry.id   AF-A0A258V9V7-F1
#
_cell.length_a   1.000
_cell.length_b   1.000
_cell.length_c   1.000
_cell.angle_alpha   90.00
_cell.angle_beta   90.00
_cell.angle_gamma   90.00
#
_symmetry.space_group_name_H-M   'P 1'
#
loop_
_entity.id
_entity.type
_entity.pdbx_description
1 polymer ?
#
loop_
_entity_poly.entity_id
_entity_poly.type
_entity_poly.pdbx_seq_one_letter_code
_entity_poly.pdbx_strand_id
1 'polypeptide(L)'
;MIKPSPLQGRGLGVGAANAALEVPHTPALSPEGERENAAKQPTDSTGSPAQAGASGRSAYPHRSPAQAGASGSSAHPHEVPAFAGTQAELADQAELAARLCKADLVTEMVGEFPELQGLMGGYYARAEGLPDAVADAIRDHYKPVGQGDDVPTAPVTVAVALADKLDTISAFFAIDELPTGSKDPFALRRAALGVLALLQSNSLRLGILSIVQRFAFDPLHGGTMMRVINGAFVPFEPAEAETHRSEAKLKVSALVLTFFADRLKVQQREAGVRHDLIDAVFALGGEDDLVRLLARVHALQAFVTTEDGANLLAGYKRAANILKKEGFTPAPLPFRGGVGGGGLPDGAANGDSPHPNPSPEGEGLATHAPEPAEQALIDALNAAEPQADTAIAAEDFTAAMAALASLRGPIDAFFDGVTVNDADPAKRTSRLALLDRFRAAVHKVADFSRIEG
;
A
#
# COMPACT_ATOMS: atom_id res chain seq x y z
N MET A 1 1.99 -3.63 71.19
CA MET A 1 3.10 -4.50 70.75
C MET A 1 2.74 -4.95 69.33
N ILE A 2 3.33 -4.54 68.22
CA ILE A 2 4.60 -3.89 67.87
C ILE A 2 4.31 -2.99 66.64
N LYS A 3 4.88 -1.77 66.60
CA LYS A 3 4.96 -0.82 65.46
C LYS A 3 6.28 -1.11 64.67
N PRO A 4 6.62 -0.41 63.58
CA PRO A 4 6.25 -0.55 62.17
C PRO A 4 7.51 -0.89 61.30
N SER A 5 7.45 -0.69 59.97
CA SER A 5 8.49 -0.07 59.10
C SER A 5 8.90 -0.81 57.80
N PRO A 6 9.33 -0.04 56.78
CA PRO A 6 9.25 -0.33 55.34
C PRO A 6 10.63 -0.73 54.75
N LEU A 7 10.75 -0.81 53.42
CA LEU A 7 11.92 -0.52 52.54
C LEU A 7 11.67 -1.19 51.16
N GLN A 8 11.39 -0.42 50.11
CA GLN A 8 12.35 0.12 49.12
C GLN A 8 12.79 -0.84 48.00
N GLY A 9 12.30 -0.52 46.80
CA GLY A 9 12.93 -0.57 45.48
C GLY A 9 13.97 -1.64 45.14
N ARG A 10 13.69 -2.36 44.03
CA ARG A 10 14.64 -2.58 42.94
C ARG A 10 13.91 -3.14 41.72
N GLY A 11 14.10 -2.48 40.59
CA GLY A 11 13.59 -2.93 39.29
C GLY A 11 14.37 -4.12 38.74
N LEU A 12 13.68 -4.95 37.98
CA LEU A 12 14.17 -5.96 37.03
C LEU A 12 13.04 -6.05 35.99
N GLY A 13 13.23 -5.61 34.75
CA GLY A 13 13.90 -6.40 33.72
C GLY A 13 12.84 -7.22 32.98
N VAL A 14 12.29 -6.67 31.90
CA VAL A 14 11.34 -7.39 31.02
C VAL A 14 12.15 -8.38 30.19
N GLY A 15 12.38 -9.56 30.76
CA GLY A 15 12.90 -10.74 30.09
C GLY A 15 11.75 -11.65 29.70
N ALA A 16 11.78 -12.10 28.44
CA ALA A 16 10.84 -13.04 27.86
C ALA A 16 10.61 -14.28 28.72
N ALA A 17 9.34 -14.67 28.90
CA ALA A 17 8.95 -15.99 29.37
C ALA A 17 7.80 -16.49 28.50
N ASN A 18 8.16 -17.35 27.53
CA ASN A 18 7.26 -18.32 26.94
C ASN A 18 6.73 -19.24 28.07
N ALA A 19 5.43 -19.22 28.31
CA ALA A 19 4.76 -20.24 29.09
C ALA A 19 3.54 -20.71 28.27
N ALA A 20 3.66 -21.93 27.75
CA ALA A 20 2.59 -22.66 27.11
C ALA A 20 1.45 -22.88 28.11
N LEU A 21 0.25 -22.43 27.76
CA LEU A 21 -1.00 -22.81 28.42
C LEU A 21 -1.70 -23.84 27.53
N GLU A 22 -1.74 -25.08 28.00
CA GLU A 22 -2.55 -26.16 27.42
C GLU A 22 -4.03 -25.77 27.47
N VAL A 23 -4.68 -25.79 26.31
CA VAL A 23 -6.13 -25.62 26.16
C VAL A 23 -6.74 -27.02 25.99
N PRO A 24 -7.83 -27.37 26.71
CA PRO A 24 -8.41 -28.71 26.63
C PRO A 24 -9.06 -28.95 25.26
N HIS A 25 -8.70 -30.07 24.64
CA HIS A 25 -9.27 -30.60 23.40
C HIS A 25 -10.79 -30.77 23.50
N THR A 26 -11.52 -30.15 22.57
CA THR A 26 -12.83 -30.62 22.10
C THR A 26 -12.65 -31.27 20.72
N PRO A 27 -13.38 -32.36 20.41
CA PRO A 27 -12.98 -33.29 19.36
C PRO A 27 -13.22 -32.71 17.97
N ALA A 28 -12.22 -32.87 17.12
CA ALA A 28 -12.28 -32.63 15.69
C ALA A 28 -13.27 -33.61 15.04
N LEU A 29 -14.14 -33.09 14.17
CA LEU A 29 -14.76 -33.89 13.13
C LEU A 29 -13.66 -34.31 12.14
N SER A 30 -13.31 -35.59 12.16
CA SER A 30 -12.36 -36.19 11.21
C SER A 30 -12.93 -36.22 9.79
N PRO A 31 -12.12 -35.97 8.75
CA PRO A 31 -12.43 -36.35 7.38
C PRO A 31 -11.78 -37.72 7.08
N GLU A 32 -12.59 -38.76 7.00
CA GLU A 32 -12.27 -40.06 6.36
C GLU A 32 -13.43 -40.34 5.37
N GLY A 33 -13.24 -40.76 4.12
CA GLY A 33 -12.05 -41.14 3.39
C GLY A 33 -12.36 -41.28 1.89
N GLU A 34 -11.28 -41.18 1.11
CA GLU A 34 -10.92 -42.01 -0.04
C GLU A 34 -11.97 -42.38 -1.11
N ARG A 35 -11.76 -41.72 -2.26
CA ARG A 35 -11.79 -42.23 -3.66
C ARG A 35 -12.28 -43.67 -3.86
N GLU A 36 -13.29 -43.82 -4.72
CA GLU A 36 -13.39 -44.97 -5.60
C GLU A 36 -13.64 -44.55 -7.05
N ASN A 37 -12.71 -44.95 -7.92
CA ASN A 37 -12.72 -44.78 -9.37
C ASN A 37 -13.60 -45.89 -9.96
N ALA A 38 -14.69 -45.54 -10.66
CA ALA A 38 -15.41 -46.50 -11.49
C ALA A 38 -15.65 -45.91 -12.89
N ALA A 39 -14.83 -46.34 -13.83
CA ALA A 39 -15.07 -46.18 -15.25
C ALA A 39 -16.09 -47.22 -15.73
N LYS A 40 -17.18 -46.77 -16.38
CA LYS A 40 -17.90 -47.50 -17.44
C LYS A 40 -18.85 -46.58 -18.22
N GLN A 41 -18.34 -46.11 -19.36
CA GLN A 41 -18.91 -45.98 -20.72
C GLN A 41 -20.40 -45.62 -21.00
N PRO A 42 -20.67 -45.06 -22.21
CA PRO A 42 -21.70 -44.06 -22.45
C PRO A 42 -23.04 -44.67 -22.86
N THR A 43 -24.12 -43.91 -22.66
CA THR A 43 -25.38 -44.16 -23.37
C THR A 43 -25.83 -42.87 -24.05
N ASP A 44 -25.89 -42.94 -25.37
CA ASP A 44 -26.63 -42.03 -26.22
C ASP A 44 -28.09 -41.96 -25.76
N SER A 45 -28.63 -40.75 -25.59
CA SER A 45 -29.99 -40.49 -26.03
C SER A 45 -30.22 -39.00 -26.27
N THR A 46 -30.51 -38.74 -27.54
CA THR A 46 -31.13 -37.59 -28.17
C THR A 46 -32.28 -36.96 -27.37
N GLY A 47 -32.28 -35.62 -27.25
CA GLY A 47 -33.46 -34.88 -26.82
C GLY A 47 -33.25 -33.38 -26.61
N SER A 48 -33.24 -32.59 -27.69
CA SER A 48 -33.77 -31.21 -27.66
C SER A 48 -35.30 -31.27 -27.48
N PRO A 49 -36.00 -30.27 -26.89
CA PRO A 49 -35.94 -28.84 -27.22
C PRO A 49 -35.98 -27.95 -25.93
N ALA A 50 -36.04 -26.63 -25.86
CA ALA A 50 -36.45 -25.56 -26.76
C ALA A 50 -35.79 -24.25 -26.30
N GLN A 51 -35.56 -23.36 -27.26
CA GLN A 51 -35.17 -21.96 -27.05
C GLN A 51 -36.33 -21.16 -26.45
N ALA A 52 -36.05 -20.39 -25.41
CA ALA A 52 -36.82 -19.20 -25.05
C ALA A 52 -35.82 -18.07 -24.79
N GLY A 53 -35.83 -17.09 -25.69
CA GLY A 53 -34.99 -15.91 -25.61
C GLY A 53 -35.50 -14.93 -24.57
N ALA A 54 -34.58 -14.30 -23.86
CA ALA A 54 -34.80 -13.02 -23.22
C ALA A 54 -33.53 -12.18 -23.40
N SER A 55 -33.61 -11.29 -24.36
CA SER A 55 -32.65 -10.25 -24.71
C SER A 55 -32.60 -9.18 -23.62
N GLY A 56 -31.41 -8.91 -23.09
CA GLY A 56 -31.15 -7.81 -22.16
C GLY A 56 -29.64 -7.56 -22.02
N ARG A 57 -28.96 -7.29 -23.15
CA ARG A 57 -27.55 -6.88 -23.12
C ARG A 57 -27.48 -5.42 -22.65
N SER A 58 -27.05 -5.21 -21.41
CA SER A 58 -26.54 -3.91 -20.96
C SER A 58 -25.23 -3.63 -21.68
N ALA A 59 -25.21 -2.56 -22.46
CA ALA A 59 -24.10 -2.19 -23.32
C ALA A 59 -23.11 -1.30 -22.56
N TYR A 60 -21.98 -1.86 -22.14
CA TYR A 60 -20.75 -1.12 -21.90
C TYR A 60 -19.73 -1.53 -22.96
N PRO A 61 -19.06 -0.59 -23.65
CA PRO A 61 -18.19 -0.94 -24.76
C PRO A 61 -16.90 -1.59 -24.26
N HIS A 62 -16.71 -2.86 -24.61
CA HIS A 62 -15.42 -3.54 -24.55
C HIS A 62 -14.43 -2.84 -25.49
N ARG A 63 -13.30 -2.34 -24.96
CA ARG A 63 -12.13 -2.01 -25.79
C ARG A 63 -11.25 -3.26 -25.93
N SER A 64 -11.14 -3.77 -27.15
CA SER A 64 -10.12 -4.76 -27.55
C SER A 64 -8.74 -4.07 -27.70
N PRO A 65 -7.63 -4.81 -27.52
CA PRO A 65 -6.29 -4.22 -27.49
C PRO A 65 -5.82 -3.86 -28.90
N ALA A 66 -5.71 -2.56 -29.20
CA ALA A 66 -5.08 -2.06 -30.42
C ALA A 66 -3.60 -1.76 -30.18
N GLN A 67 -2.78 -2.18 -31.14
CA GLN A 67 -1.32 -2.10 -31.19
C GLN A 67 -0.77 -0.70 -30.90
N ALA A 68 0.27 -0.65 -30.06
CA ALA A 68 1.02 0.57 -29.73
C ALA A 68 1.93 0.99 -30.90
N GLY A 69 1.48 2.01 -31.64
CA GLY A 69 2.34 2.88 -32.44
C GLY A 69 2.56 4.21 -31.69
N ALA A 70 3.81 4.65 -31.62
CA ALA A 70 4.28 5.80 -30.85
C ALA A 70 3.74 7.15 -31.33
N SER A 71 3.31 8.02 -30.41
CA SER A 71 3.59 9.47 -30.41
C SER A 71 2.92 10.22 -29.23
N GLY A 72 3.72 10.96 -28.45
CA GLY A 72 3.36 12.21 -27.78
C GLY A 72 2.43 12.16 -26.56
N SER A 73 3.00 11.98 -25.35
CA SER A 73 2.28 12.13 -24.07
C SER A 73 2.30 13.60 -23.61
N SER A 74 1.13 14.25 -23.64
CA SER A 74 0.86 15.44 -22.83
C SER A 74 0.00 15.01 -21.65
N ALA A 75 0.53 15.19 -20.44
CA ALA A 75 -0.13 14.88 -19.18
C ALA A 75 -1.45 15.67 -19.06
N HIS A 76 -2.57 14.96 -19.04
CA HIS A 76 -3.87 15.50 -18.66
C HIS A 76 -4.24 15.02 -17.25
N PRO A 77 -4.87 15.87 -16.42
CA PRO A 77 -5.37 15.45 -15.12
C PRO A 77 -6.40 14.33 -15.30
N HIS A 78 -6.32 13.29 -14.46
CA HIS A 78 -7.22 12.14 -14.48
C HIS A 78 -8.67 12.60 -14.23
N GLU A 79 -9.45 12.77 -15.31
CA GLU A 79 -10.89 12.96 -15.22
C GLU A 79 -11.54 11.69 -14.67
N VAL A 80 -12.25 11.82 -13.55
CA VAL A 80 -13.11 10.75 -13.01
C VAL A 80 -14.13 10.39 -14.08
N PRO A 81 -14.34 9.11 -14.44
CA PRO A 81 -15.32 8.74 -15.45
C PRO A 81 -16.68 9.34 -15.13
N ALA A 82 -17.38 9.89 -16.12
CA ALA A 82 -18.73 10.39 -15.93
C ALA A 82 -19.65 9.21 -15.59
N PHE A 83 -20.00 9.08 -14.31
CA PHE A 83 -20.94 8.09 -13.82
C PHE A 83 -22.37 8.64 -13.88
N ALA A 84 -23.35 7.77 -14.07
CA ALA A 84 -24.74 8.16 -13.95
C ALA A 84 -25.08 8.33 -12.46
N GLY A 85 -25.61 9.50 -12.09
CA GLY A 85 -25.97 9.85 -10.72
C GLY A 85 -25.00 10.83 -10.05
N THR A 86 -25.47 11.48 -9.00
CA THR A 86 -24.66 12.34 -8.14
C THR A 86 -23.79 11.52 -7.20
N GLN A 87 -22.72 12.12 -6.66
CA GLN A 87 -21.87 11.46 -5.67
C GLN A 87 -22.67 10.98 -4.44
N ALA A 88 -23.64 11.77 -3.98
CA ALA A 88 -24.48 11.42 -2.83
C ALA A 88 -25.35 10.20 -3.15
N GLU A 89 -26.01 10.18 -4.31
CA GLU A 89 -26.84 9.04 -4.74
C GLU A 89 -26.01 7.75 -4.87
N LEU A 90 -24.80 7.83 -5.44
CA LEU A 90 -23.90 6.69 -5.56
C LEU A 90 -23.43 6.19 -4.19
N ALA A 91 -23.19 7.08 -3.23
CA ALA A 91 -22.83 6.72 -1.86
C ALA A 91 -23.99 6.01 -1.15
N ASP A 92 -25.22 6.54 -1.25
CA ASP A 92 -26.42 5.92 -0.68
C ASP A 92 -26.67 4.53 -1.27
N GLN A 93 -26.48 4.38 -2.59
CA GLN A 93 -26.57 3.09 -3.26
C GLN A 93 -25.49 2.11 -2.80
N ALA A 94 -24.25 2.57 -2.60
CA ALA A 94 -23.17 1.73 -2.10
C ALA A 94 -23.43 1.26 -0.66
N GLU A 95 -23.95 2.15 0.20
CA GLU A 95 -24.34 1.78 1.56
C GLU A 95 -25.47 0.74 1.55
N LEU A 96 -26.53 0.98 0.75
CA LEU A 96 -27.64 0.04 0.63
C LEU A 96 -27.17 -1.33 0.12
N ALA A 97 -26.33 -1.35 -0.92
CA ALA A 97 -25.77 -2.59 -1.45
C ALA A 97 -24.91 -3.30 -0.39
N ALA A 98 -24.05 -2.58 0.34
CA ALA A 98 -23.21 -3.16 1.39
C ALA A 98 -24.02 -3.78 2.53
N ARG A 99 -25.17 -3.18 2.90
CA ARG A 99 -26.07 -3.75 3.92
C ARG A 99 -26.74 -5.05 3.47
N LEU A 100 -26.92 -5.23 2.16
CA LEU A 100 -27.69 -6.35 1.59
C LEU A 100 -26.83 -7.42 0.93
N CYS A 101 -25.55 -7.17 0.63
CA CYS A 101 -24.76 -7.97 -0.29
C CYS A 101 -24.56 -9.44 0.11
N LYS A 102 -24.74 -9.78 1.39
CA LYS A 102 -24.62 -11.14 1.94
C LYS A 102 -25.95 -11.73 2.40
N ALA A 103 -27.08 -11.07 2.12
CA ALA A 103 -28.40 -11.53 2.58
C ALA A 103 -28.86 -12.82 1.90
N ASP A 104 -28.32 -13.17 0.74
CA ASP A 104 -28.65 -14.42 0.05
C ASP A 104 -28.01 -15.66 0.68
N LEU A 105 -26.96 -15.50 1.49
CA LEU A 105 -26.27 -16.61 2.16
C LEU A 105 -27.16 -17.43 3.09
N VAL A 106 -28.28 -16.86 3.57
CA VAL A 106 -29.24 -17.56 4.43
C VAL A 106 -30.36 -18.25 3.65
N THR A 107 -30.32 -18.22 2.32
CA THR A 107 -31.31 -18.90 1.48
C THR A 107 -30.97 -20.37 1.28
N GLU A 108 -31.98 -21.22 1.18
CA GLU A 108 -31.80 -22.65 0.89
C GLU A 108 -31.05 -22.87 -0.43
N MET A 109 -31.30 -22.02 -1.43
CA MET A 109 -30.63 -22.13 -2.73
C MET A 109 -29.12 -21.90 -2.65
N VAL A 110 -28.65 -20.90 -1.90
CA VAL A 110 -27.20 -20.72 -1.70
C VAL A 110 -26.63 -21.79 -0.76
N GLY A 111 -27.43 -22.28 0.19
CA GLY A 111 -27.07 -23.44 1.02
C GLY A 111 -26.83 -24.71 0.20
N GLU A 112 -27.66 -24.97 -0.81
CA GLU A 112 -27.51 -26.10 -1.73
C GLU A 112 -26.45 -25.86 -2.82
N PHE A 113 -26.33 -24.62 -3.32
CA PHE A 113 -25.44 -24.22 -4.41
C PHE A 113 -24.60 -22.98 -4.03
N PRO A 114 -23.46 -23.15 -3.32
CA PRO A 114 -22.63 -22.03 -2.88
C PRO A 114 -22.07 -21.15 -4.01
N GLU A 115 -21.98 -21.67 -5.23
CA GLU A 115 -21.58 -20.92 -6.43
C GLU A 115 -22.58 -19.82 -6.82
N LEU A 116 -23.80 -19.86 -6.28
CA LEU A 116 -24.84 -18.88 -6.54
C LEU A 116 -24.82 -17.67 -5.58
N GLN A 117 -23.90 -17.65 -4.63
CA GLN A 117 -23.72 -16.52 -3.71
C GLN A 117 -23.44 -15.22 -4.47
N GLY A 118 -24.01 -14.11 -3.99
CA GLY A 118 -24.04 -12.82 -4.67
C GLY A 118 -24.99 -12.80 -5.87
N LEU A 119 -24.93 -13.80 -6.76
CA LEU A 119 -25.78 -13.89 -7.95
C LEU A 119 -27.26 -13.90 -7.57
N MET A 120 -27.65 -14.73 -6.61
CA MET A 120 -29.03 -14.76 -6.14
C MET A 120 -29.41 -13.48 -5.42
N GLY A 121 -28.53 -12.92 -4.60
CA GLY A 121 -28.74 -11.60 -3.99
C GLY A 121 -29.06 -10.52 -5.03
N GLY A 122 -28.34 -10.50 -6.15
CA GLY A 122 -28.60 -9.56 -7.25
C GLY A 122 -29.93 -9.80 -7.97
N TYR A 123 -30.38 -11.05 -8.09
CA TYR A 123 -31.72 -11.36 -8.62
C TYR A 123 -32.83 -10.91 -7.68
N TYR A 124 -32.68 -11.18 -6.38
CA TYR A 124 -33.65 -10.77 -5.36
C TYR A 124 -33.78 -9.25 -5.28
N ALA A 125 -32.65 -8.53 -5.27
CA ALA A 125 -32.64 -7.07 -5.26
C ALA A 125 -33.41 -6.47 -6.45
N ARG A 126 -33.24 -7.02 -7.67
CA ARG A 126 -34.01 -6.57 -8.84
C ARG A 126 -35.48 -6.90 -8.75
N ALA A 127 -35.81 -8.11 -8.27
CA ALA A 127 -37.20 -8.53 -8.10
C ALA A 127 -37.94 -7.63 -7.09
N GLU A 128 -37.23 -7.11 -6.09
CA GLU A 128 -37.73 -6.16 -5.10
C GLU A 128 -37.80 -4.71 -5.63
N GLY A 129 -37.31 -4.46 -6.85
CA GLY A 129 -37.34 -3.15 -7.49
C GLY A 129 -36.23 -2.20 -7.04
N LEU A 130 -35.14 -2.72 -6.44
CA LEU A 130 -33.97 -1.93 -6.10
C LEU A 130 -33.24 -1.46 -7.37
N PRO A 131 -32.47 -0.34 -7.32
CA PRO A 131 -31.72 0.16 -8.46
C PRO A 131 -30.75 -0.88 -9.04
N ASP A 132 -30.57 -0.88 -10.36
CA ASP A 132 -29.67 -1.82 -11.04
C ASP A 132 -28.24 -1.77 -10.50
N ALA A 133 -27.73 -0.57 -10.17
CA ALA A 133 -26.40 -0.40 -9.59
C ALA A 133 -26.26 -1.12 -8.23
N VAL A 134 -27.32 -1.14 -7.41
CA VAL A 134 -27.35 -1.84 -6.12
C VAL A 134 -27.35 -3.35 -6.36
N ALA A 135 -28.21 -3.83 -7.26
CA ALA A 135 -28.30 -5.25 -7.60
C ALA A 135 -27.01 -5.79 -8.24
N ASP A 136 -26.38 -5.01 -9.12
CA ASP A 136 -25.09 -5.33 -9.73
C ASP A 136 -23.97 -5.32 -8.69
N ALA A 137 -23.96 -4.38 -7.75
CA ALA A 137 -23.00 -4.38 -6.66
C ALA A 137 -23.15 -5.60 -5.75
N ILE A 138 -24.38 -5.97 -5.37
CA ILE A 138 -24.66 -7.19 -4.61
C ILE A 138 -24.15 -8.42 -5.36
N ARG A 139 -24.40 -8.52 -6.67
CA ARG A 139 -23.90 -9.64 -7.49
C ARG A 139 -22.37 -9.70 -7.53
N ASP A 140 -21.74 -8.58 -7.84
CA ASP A 140 -20.34 -8.57 -8.28
C ASP A 140 -19.34 -8.16 -7.19
N HIS A 141 -19.75 -7.87 -5.94
CA HIS A 141 -18.81 -7.43 -4.88
C HIS A 141 -17.70 -8.44 -4.55
N TYR A 142 -17.93 -9.74 -4.79
CA TYR A 142 -16.90 -10.76 -4.64
C TYR A 142 -15.76 -10.61 -5.65
N LYS A 143 -15.99 -9.94 -6.79
CA LYS A 143 -14.98 -9.77 -7.84
C LYS A 143 -13.94 -8.69 -7.49
N PRO A 144 -12.70 -8.83 -7.98
CA PRO A 144 -12.16 -10.05 -8.58
C PRO A 144 -11.91 -11.12 -7.50
N VAL A 145 -12.26 -12.37 -7.80
CA VAL A 145 -12.09 -13.52 -6.90
C VAL A 145 -10.67 -14.09 -6.97
N GLY A 146 -10.01 -13.93 -8.11
CA GLY A 146 -8.66 -14.44 -8.37
C GLY A 146 -7.89 -13.62 -9.41
N GLN A 147 -6.65 -14.04 -9.68
CA GLN A 147 -5.84 -13.43 -10.73
C GLN A 147 -6.49 -13.67 -12.10
N GLY A 148 -6.59 -12.60 -12.91
CA GLY A 148 -7.17 -12.66 -14.27
C GLY A 148 -8.70 -12.68 -14.32
N ASP A 149 -9.38 -12.58 -13.17
CA ASP A 149 -10.83 -12.39 -13.12
C ASP A 149 -11.21 -10.96 -13.53
N ASP A 150 -12.48 -10.78 -13.92
CA ASP A 150 -13.02 -9.47 -14.28
C ASP A 150 -12.97 -8.52 -13.09
N VAL A 151 -12.37 -7.35 -13.28
CA VAL A 151 -12.29 -6.32 -12.25
C VAL A 151 -13.47 -5.35 -12.41
N PRO A 152 -14.30 -5.18 -11.38
CA PRO A 152 -15.39 -4.19 -11.41
C PRO A 152 -14.90 -2.77 -11.68
N THR A 153 -15.68 -2.02 -12.46
CA THR A 153 -15.45 -0.61 -12.77
C THR A 153 -16.61 0.32 -12.43
N ALA A 154 -17.79 -0.26 -12.15
CA ALA A 154 -18.94 0.51 -11.68
C ALA A 154 -18.70 1.02 -10.24
N PRO A 155 -18.90 2.31 -9.93
CA PRO A 155 -18.51 2.90 -8.64
C PRO A 155 -19.10 2.20 -7.42
N VAL A 156 -20.39 1.88 -7.48
CA VAL A 156 -21.12 1.21 -6.38
C VAL A 156 -20.50 -0.17 -6.14
N THR A 157 -20.30 -0.96 -7.19
CA THR A 157 -19.67 -2.29 -7.10
C THR A 157 -18.24 -2.20 -6.59
N VAL A 158 -17.44 -1.25 -7.09
CA VAL A 158 -16.06 -1.04 -6.66
C VAL A 158 -15.99 -0.69 -5.18
N ALA A 159 -16.85 0.21 -4.70
CA ALA A 159 -16.91 0.60 -3.30
C ALA A 159 -17.25 -0.59 -2.40
N VAL A 160 -18.29 -1.37 -2.74
CA VAL A 160 -18.71 -2.54 -1.95
C VAL A 160 -17.65 -3.65 -1.99
N ALA A 161 -17.03 -3.90 -3.15
CA ALA A 161 -15.97 -4.90 -3.30
C ALA A 161 -14.71 -4.55 -2.49
N LEU A 162 -14.31 -3.27 -2.48
CA LEU A 162 -13.21 -2.79 -1.65
C LEU A 162 -13.54 -2.92 -0.17
N ALA A 163 -14.74 -2.49 0.25
CA ALA A 163 -15.18 -2.57 1.64
C ALA A 163 -15.17 -4.01 2.15
N ASP A 164 -15.77 -4.95 1.41
CA ASP A 164 -15.84 -6.37 1.79
C ASP A 164 -14.44 -7.01 1.99
N LYS A 165 -13.53 -6.77 1.04
CA LYS A 165 -12.17 -7.35 1.09
C LYS A 165 -11.32 -6.70 2.17
N LEU A 166 -11.40 -5.39 2.34
CA LEU A 166 -10.64 -4.67 3.37
C LEU A 166 -11.17 -4.98 4.77
N ASP A 167 -12.49 -5.13 4.94
CA ASP A 167 -13.11 -5.58 6.19
C ASP A 167 -12.62 -6.97 6.57
N THR A 168 -12.70 -7.93 5.64
CA THR A 168 -12.22 -9.29 5.84
C THR A 168 -10.74 -9.30 6.26
N ILE A 169 -9.86 -8.63 5.51
CA ILE A 169 -8.42 -8.57 5.84
C ILE A 169 -8.21 -7.96 7.23
N SER A 170 -8.87 -6.84 7.52
CA SER A 170 -8.68 -6.12 8.78
C SER A 170 -9.18 -6.93 9.99
N ALA A 171 -10.35 -7.56 9.86
CA ALA A 171 -10.96 -8.36 10.92
C ALA A 171 -10.11 -9.59 11.26
N PHE A 172 -9.66 -10.35 10.26
CA PHE A 172 -8.80 -11.51 10.50
C PHE A 172 -7.43 -11.12 11.08
N PHE A 173 -6.87 -9.98 10.67
CA PHE A 173 -5.63 -9.46 11.25
C PHE A 173 -5.82 -9.01 12.70
N ALA A 174 -6.99 -8.46 13.05
CA ALA A 174 -7.30 -8.04 14.41
C ALA A 174 -7.40 -9.21 15.41
N ILE A 175 -7.75 -10.41 14.92
CA ILE A 175 -7.83 -11.64 15.73
C ILE A 175 -6.60 -12.56 15.58
N ASP A 176 -5.50 -12.04 15.02
CA ASP A 176 -4.24 -12.77 14.81
C ASP A 176 -4.34 -14.01 13.87
N GLU A 177 -5.36 -14.09 13.01
CA GLU A 177 -5.53 -15.13 11.98
C GLU A 177 -4.88 -14.72 10.66
N LEU A 178 -3.55 -14.57 10.71
CA LEU A 178 -2.73 -14.12 9.59
C LEU A 178 -2.47 -15.28 8.60
N PRO A 179 -2.36 -14.99 7.28
CA PRO A 179 -1.93 -16.00 6.33
C PRO A 179 -0.45 -16.33 6.56
N THR A 180 -0.09 -17.61 6.46
CA THR A 180 1.29 -18.09 6.56
C THR A 180 1.84 -18.47 5.19
N GLY A 181 3.15 -18.74 5.11
CA GLY A 181 3.79 -19.16 3.85
C GLY A 181 3.15 -20.43 3.25
N SER A 182 2.75 -21.38 4.09
CA SER A 182 2.18 -22.66 3.68
C SER A 182 0.65 -22.73 3.73
N LYS A 183 -0.03 -21.79 4.41
CA LYS A 183 -1.49 -21.86 4.63
C LYS A 183 -2.14 -20.48 4.54
N ASP A 184 -3.25 -20.41 3.80
CA ASP A 184 -4.11 -19.23 3.74
C ASP A 184 -5.57 -19.69 3.74
N PRO A 185 -6.11 -20.07 4.92
CA PRO A 185 -7.41 -20.74 5.02
C PRO A 185 -8.58 -19.82 4.65
N PHE A 186 -8.40 -18.50 4.83
CA PHE A 186 -9.43 -17.49 4.58
C PHE A 186 -9.19 -16.70 3.28
N ALA A 187 -8.26 -17.17 2.44
CA ALA A 187 -7.93 -16.57 1.15
C ALA A 187 -7.54 -15.08 1.22
N LEU A 188 -6.90 -14.64 2.30
CA LEU A 188 -6.51 -13.25 2.54
C LEU A 188 -5.51 -12.76 1.50
N ARG A 189 -4.65 -13.63 0.97
CA ARG A 189 -3.74 -13.27 -0.14
C ARG A 189 -4.51 -12.97 -1.42
N ARG A 190 -5.57 -13.73 -1.71
CA ARG A 190 -6.43 -13.50 -2.88
C ARG A 190 -7.23 -12.21 -2.71
N ALA A 191 -7.79 -11.97 -1.53
CA ALA A 191 -8.47 -10.73 -1.20
C ALA A 191 -7.56 -9.50 -1.38
N ALA A 192 -6.31 -9.56 -0.90
CA ALA A 192 -5.35 -8.47 -1.07
C ALA A 192 -5.01 -8.22 -2.55
N LEU A 193 -4.77 -9.26 -3.34
CA LEU A 193 -4.56 -9.11 -4.79
C LEU A 193 -5.79 -8.50 -5.48
N GLY A 194 -6.99 -8.85 -5.04
CA GLY A 194 -8.22 -8.27 -5.57
C GLY A 194 -8.39 -6.79 -5.23
N VAL A 195 -8.03 -6.38 -4.01
CA VAL A 195 -7.95 -4.95 -3.64
C VAL A 195 -6.93 -4.24 -4.52
N LEU A 196 -5.72 -4.78 -4.68
CA LEU A 196 -4.69 -4.18 -5.55
C LEU A 196 -5.19 -4.01 -6.99
N ALA A 197 -5.87 -5.01 -7.54
CA ALA A 197 -6.44 -4.96 -8.88
C ALA A 197 -7.55 -3.89 -8.99
N LEU A 198 -8.43 -3.78 -7.99
CA LEU A 198 -9.47 -2.74 -7.93
C LEU A 198 -8.86 -1.34 -7.89
N LEU A 199 -7.83 -1.12 -7.06
CA LEU A 199 -7.14 0.17 -6.94
C LEU A 199 -6.46 0.56 -8.26
N GLN A 200 -5.73 -0.37 -8.88
CA GLN A 200 -4.98 -0.11 -10.10
C GLN A 200 -5.90 0.09 -11.32
N SER A 201 -6.86 -0.81 -11.54
CA SER A 201 -7.73 -0.77 -12.73
C SER A 201 -8.65 0.45 -12.73
N ASN A 202 -9.01 0.94 -11.54
CA ASN A 202 -9.84 2.13 -11.38
C ASN A 202 -9.03 3.40 -11.03
N SER A 203 -7.69 3.32 -10.99
CA SER A 203 -6.79 4.43 -10.64
C SER A 203 -7.16 5.14 -9.33
N LEU A 204 -7.57 4.37 -8.31
CA LEU A 204 -8.10 4.91 -7.07
C LEU A 204 -6.98 5.39 -6.15
N ARG A 205 -7.02 6.68 -5.82
CA ARG A 205 -6.07 7.36 -4.93
C ARG A 205 -6.61 7.33 -3.50
N LEU A 206 -6.23 6.32 -2.73
CA LEU A 206 -6.66 6.17 -1.34
C LEU A 206 -5.55 5.63 -0.46
N GLY A 207 -5.49 6.16 0.75
CA GLY A 207 -4.63 5.63 1.82
C GLY A 207 -5.28 4.42 2.47
N ILE A 208 -4.73 3.22 2.25
CA ILE A 208 -5.24 1.97 2.84
C ILE A 208 -5.22 2.07 4.36
N LEU A 209 -4.16 2.65 4.93
CA LEU A 209 -4.04 2.87 6.37
C LEU A 209 -5.23 3.68 6.90
N SER A 210 -5.56 4.80 6.24
CA SER A 210 -6.65 5.67 6.68
C SER A 210 -7.99 4.96 6.71
N ILE A 211 -8.21 4.05 5.77
CA ILE A 211 -9.42 3.25 5.63
C ILE A 211 -9.46 2.17 6.72
N VAL A 212 -8.42 1.32 6.80
CA VAL A 212 -8.31 0.27 7.82
C VAL A 212 -8.45 0.84 9.23
N GLN A 213 -7.85 2.00 9.49
CA GLN A 213 -7.92 2.69 10.78
C GLN A 213 -9.31 3.22 11.15
N ARG A 214 -10.15 3.53 10.16
CA ARG A 214 -11.56 3.89 10.39
C ARG A 214 -12.38 2.62 10.63
N PHE A 215 -12.26 1.61 9.76
CA PHE A 215 -13.11 0.41 9.80
C PHE A 215 -12.80 -0.54 10.96
N ALA A 216 -11.54 -0.91 11.16
CA ALA A 216 -11.15 -1.96 12.11
C ALA A 216 -11.42 -1.60 13.58
N PHE A 217 -11.67 -0.31 13.88
CA PHE A 217 -11.78 0.18 15.25
C PHE A 217 -12.93 1.18 15.46
N ASP A 218 -13.83 1.33 14.48
CA ASP A 218 -15.02 2.18 14.63
C ASP A 218 -15.84 1.73 15.85
N PRO A 219 -16.17 2.64 16.79
CA PRO A 219 -17.10 2.35 17.87
C PRO A 219 -18.49 1.87 17.42
N LEU A 220 -18.84 1.94 16.13
CA LEU A 220 -20.04 1.27 15.58
C LEU A 220 -20.03 -0.26 15.76
N HIS A 221 -18.88 -0.89 15.99
CA HIS A 221 -18.83 -2.28 16.45
C HIS A 221 -19.25 -2.46 17.92
N GLY A 222 -19.47 -1.37 18.68
CA GLY A 222 -20.29 -1.26 19.91
C GLY A 222 -19.96 -2.21 21.07
N GLY A 223 -19.01 -3.11 20.88
CA GLY A 223 -18.68 -4.16 21.82
C GLY A 223 -17.88 -3.58 22.95
N THR A 224 -18.35 -3.82 24.18
CA THR A 224 -17.50 -3.66 25.35
C THR A 224 -16.27 -4.54 25.16
N MET A 225 -15.08 -3.94 25.09
CA MET A 225 -13.82 -4.69 25.08
C MET A 225 -13.77 -5.55 26.34
N MET A 226 -13.58 -6.86 26.16
CA MET A 226 -13.53 -7.83 27.25
C MET A 226 -12.12 -8.41 27.37
N ARG A 227 -11.71 -8.74 28.59
CA ARG A 227 -10.55 -9.58 28.91
C ARG A 227 -11.02 -10.84 29.63
N VAL A 228 -10.22 -11.90 29.54
CA VAL A 228 -10.43 -13.11 30.33
C VAL A 228 -9.62 -13.02 31.61
N ILE A 229 -10.29 -12.96 32.76
CA ILE A 229 -9.67 -13.08 34.09
C ILE A 229 -10.24 -14.33 34.74
N ASN A 230 -9.38 -15.30 35.06
CA ASN A 230 -9.78 -16.57 35.70
C ASN A 230 -10.93 -17.28 34.96
N GLY A 231 -10.93 -17.23 33.62
CA GLY A 231 -11.97 -17.84 32.79
C GLY A 231 -13.27 -17.03 32.67
N ALA A 232 -13.38 -15.87 33.32
CA ALA A 232 -14.52 -14.97 33.19
C ALA A 232 -14.22 -13.83 32.19
N PHE A 233 -15.19 -13.50 31.33
CA PHE A 233 -15.15 -12.31 30.50
C PHE A 233 -15.47 -11.08 31.36
N VAL A 234 -14.49 -10.22 31.54
CA VAL A 234 -14.57 -9.00 32.34
C VAL A 234 -14.34 -7.81 31.41
N PRO A 235 -15.18 -6.76 31.45
CA PRO A 235 -14.96 -5.58 30.64
C PRO A 235 -13.69 -4.85 31.06
N PHE A 236 -13.02 -4.22 30.10
CA PHE A 236 -11.99 -3.23 30.39
C PHE A 236 -12.62 -1.95 30.92
N GLU A 237 -11.92 -1.27 31.83
CA GLU A 237 -12.23 0.12 32.17
C GLU A 237 -12.10 1.00 30.92
N PRO A 238 -12.92 2.07 30.75
CA PRO A 238 -12.92 2.88 29.52
C PRO A 238 -11.54 3.39 29.09
N ALA A 239 -10.71 3.85 30.03
CA ALA A 239 -9.36 4.33 29.75
C ALA A 239 -8.39 3.21 29.32
N GLU A 240 -8.51 2.03 29.93
CA GLU A 240 -7.74 0.85 29.52
C GLU A 240 -8.20 0.38 28.13
N ALA A 241 -9.50 0.34 27.88
CA ALA A 241 -10.08 -0.05 26.59
C ALA A 241 -9.59 0.85 25.46
N GLU A 242 -9.50 2.16 25.69
CA GLU A 242 -9.00 3.11 24.69
C GLU A 242 -7.51 2.92 24.38
N THR A 243 -6.71 2.62 25.40
CA THR A 243 -5.29 2.32 25.24
C THR A 243 -5.09 1.05 24.40
N HIS A 244 -5.79 -0.03 24.76
CA HIS A 244 -5.71 -1.29 24.01
C HIS A 244 -6.25 -1.15 22.59
N ARG A 245 -7.31 -0.35 22.37
CA ARG A 245 -7.82 -0.04 21.03
C ARG A 245 -6.77 0.67 20.20
N SER A 246 -6.08 1.66 20.79
CA SER A 246 -5.02 2.41 20.12
C SER A 246 -3.83 1.53 19.74
N GLU A 247 -3.41 0.64 20.65
CA GLU A 247 -2.32 -0.32 20.39
C GLU A 247 -2.69 -1.35 19.32
N ALA A 248 -3.88 -1.95 19.43
CA ALA A 248 -4.40 -2.87 18.42
C ALA A 248 -4.51 -2.19 17.05
N LYS A 249 -4.97 -0.93 17.03
CA LYS A 249 -5.05 -0.12 15.82
C LYS A 249 -3.71 0.06 15.16
N LEU A 250 -2.67 0.41 15.93
CA LEU A 250 -1.32 0.56 15.40
C LEU A 250 -0.74 -0.78 14.90
N LYS A 251 -0.96 -1.87 15.65
CA LYS A 251 -0.52 -3.22 15.27
C LYS A 251 -1.16 -3.69 13.97
N VAL A 252 -2.49 -3.69 13.89
CA VAL A 252 -3.24 -4.14 12.70
C VAL A 252 -2.87 -3.30 11.49
N SER A 253 -2.81 -1.98 11.65
CA SER A 253 -2.36 -1.05 10.62
C SER A 253 -1.00 -1.43 10.04
N ALA A 254 0.00 -1.64 10.89
CA ALA A 254 1.35 -1.99 10.46
C ALA A 254 1.41 -3.35 9.76
N LEU A 255 0.67 -4.34 10.27
CA LEU A 255 0.58 -5.67 9.67
C LEU A 255 -0.09 -5.63 8.30
N VAL A 256 -1.21 -4.92 8.16
CA VAL A 256 -1.94 -4.81 6.89
C VAL A 256 -1.10 -4.09 5.85
N LEU A 257 -0.43 -2.99 6.21
CA LEU A 257 0.49 -2.29 5.30
C LEU A 257 1.62 -3.19 4.81
N THR A 258 2.28 -3.89 5.74
CA THR A 258 3.37 -4.82 5.39
C THR A 258 2.84 -5.93 4.48
N PHE A 259 1.66 -6.46 4.77
CA PHE A 259 1.01 -7.48 3.97
C PHE A 259 0.71 -7.02 2.54
N PHE A 260 0.11 -5.83 2.37
CA PHE A 260 -0.14 -5.26 1.04
C PHE A 260 1.16 -4.97 0.30
N ALA A 261 2.17 -4.43 0.98
CA ALA A 261 3.48 -4.17 0.39
C ALA A 261 4.11 -5.47 -0.15
N ASP A 262 4.09 -6.56 0.62
CA ASP A 262 4.62 -7.85 0.20
C ASP A 262 3.85 -8.42 -1.01
N ARG A 263 2.52 -8.31 -1.03
CA ARG A 263 1.71 -8.78 -2.18
C ARG A 263 1.97 -7.96 -3.43
N LEU A 264 2.05 -6.64 -3.28
CA LEU A 264 2.34 -5.74 -4.39
C LEU A 264 3.74 -6.01 -4.95
N LYS A 265 4.75 -6.26 -4.11
CA LYS A 265 6.08 -6.67 -4.55
C LYS A 265 6.06 -7.92 -5.40
N VAL A 266 5.34 -8.96 -4.98
CA VAL A 266 5.22 -10.21 -5.75
C VAL A 266 4.51 -9.97 -7.08
N GLN A 267 3.37 -9.25 -7.06
CA GLN A 267 2.61 -8.91 -8.26
C GLN A 267 3.47 -8.15 -9.28
N GLN A 268 4.23 -7.15 -8.85
CA GLN A 268 5.08 -6.37 -9.75
C GLN A 268 6.27 -7.17 -10.31
N ARG A 269 6.82 -8.11 -9.53
CA ARG A 269 7.85 -9.03 -10.02
C ARG A 269 7.30 -9.94 -11.12
N GLU A 270 6.10 -10.47 -10.95
CA GLU A 270 5.41 -11.27 -11.98
C GLU A 270 5.10 -10.43 -13.23
N ALA A 271 4.82 -9.14 -13.06
CA ALA A 271 4.65 -8.18 -14.16
C ALA A 271 5.96 -7.74 -14.85
N GLY A 272 7.12 -8.29 -14.45
CA GLY A 272 8.42 -8.00 -15.08
C GLY A 272 9.13 -6.75 -14.56
N VAL A 273 8.68 -6.17 -13.45
CA VAL A 273 9.41 -5.11 -12.75
C VAL A 273 10.59 -5.71 -11.99
N ARG A 274 11.78 -5.13 -12.15
CA ARG A 274 12.99 -5.59 -11.43
C ARG A 274 12.80 -5.48 -9.92
N HIS A 275 13.24 -6.50 -9.16
CA HIS A 275 12.97 -6.56 -7.71
C HIS A 275 13.62 -5.42 -6.92
N ASP A 276 14.82 -5.03 -7.33
CA ASP A 276 15.67 -4.06 -6.66
C ASP A 276 15.09 -2.63 -6.77
N LEU A 277 14.43 -2.33 -7.89
CA LEU A 277 13.72 -1.07 -8.10
C LEU A 277 12.48 -0.96 -7.22
N ILE A 278 11.75 -2.06 -7.05
CA ILE A 278 10.62 -2.10 -6.13
C ILE A 278 11.14 -1.86 -4.72
N ASP A 279 12.16 -2.58 -4.28
CA ASP A 279 12.73 -2.40 -2.94
C ASP A 279 13.31 -0.99 -2.72
N ALA A 280 13.90 -0.37 -3.75
CA ALA A 280 14.39 1.00 -3.70
C ALA A 280 13.29 2.04 -3.43
N VAL A 281 12.13 1.90 -4.07
CA VAL A 281 11.01 2.84 -3.87
C VAL A 281 10.33 2.58 -2.52
N PHE A 282 10.07 1.32 -2.18
CA PHE A 282 9.43 0.96 -0.92
C PHE A 282 10.29 1.30 0.31
N ALA A 283 11.62 1.28 0.19
CA ALA A 283 12.53 1.61 1.28
C ALA A 283 12.43 3.07 1.74
N LEU A 284 11.90 3.98 0.91
CA LEU A 284 11.63 5.36 1.33
C LEU A 284 10.60 5.42 2.47
N GLY A 285 9.67 4.46 2.49
CA GLY A 285 8.60 4.40 3.48
C GLY A 285 7.63 5.58 3.41
N GLY A 286 6.64 5.57 4.30
CA GLY A 286 5.75 6.72 4.50
C GLY A 286 4.75 7.00 3.38
N GLU A 287 4.62 6.10 2.41
CA GLU A 287 3.67 6.20 1.30
C GLU A 287 2.60 5.11 1.42
N ASP A 288 1.35 5.55 1.53
CA ASP A 288 0.15 4.70 1.69
C ASP A 288 -0.75 4.73 0.44
N ASP A 289 -0.30 5.40 -0.62
CA ASP A 289 -0.97 5.46 -1.91
C ASP A 289 -0.26 4.52 -2.89
N LEU A 290 -0.84 3.33 -3.06
CA LEU A 290 -0.22 2.28 -3.88
C LEU A 290 -0.16 2.64 -5.37
N VAL A 291 -1.12 3.43 -5.87
CA VAL A 291 -1.12 3.85 -7.28
C VAL A 291 0.03 4.81 -7.54
N ARG A 292 0.22 5.79 -6.66
CA ARG A 292 1.35 6.72 -6.71
C ARG A 292 2.70 6.00 -6.58
N LEU A 293 2.79 5.04 -5.65
CA LEU A 293 3.98 4.23 -5.44
C LEU A 293 4.35 3.48 -6.73
N LEU A 294 3.38 2.84 -7.37
CA LEU A 294 3.61 2.12 -8.63
C LEU A 294 4.03 3.03 -9.77
N ALA A 295 3.40 4.21 -9.90
CA ALA A 295 3.79 5.21 -10.87
C ALA A 295 5.27 5.60 -10.70
N ARG A 296 5.73 5.74 -9.45
CA ARG A 296 7.14 6.00 -9.13
C ARG A 296 8.06 4.83 -9.50
N VAL A 297 7.65 3.60 -9.20
CA VAL A 297 8.41 2.38 -9.57
C VAL A 297 8.57 2.28 -11.09
N HIS A 298 7.50 2.50 -11.85
CA HIS A 298 7.55 2.46 -13.32
C HIS A 298 8.40 3.59 -13.89
N ALA A 299 8.29 4.81 -13.35
CA ALA A 299 9.15 5.92 -13.75
C ALA A 299 10.64 5.63 -13.46
N LEU A 300 10.95 5.07 -12.29
CA LEU A 300 12.30 4.64 -11.94
C LEU A 300 12.81 3.56 -12.91
N GLN A 301 11.99 2.54 -13.22
CA GLN A 301 12.35 1.49 -14.17
C GLN A 301 12.63 2.03 -15.58
N ALA A 302 11.78 2.92 -16.07
CA ALA A 302 12.01 3.59 -17.34
C ALA A 302 13.29 4.43 -17.31
N PHE A 303 13.56 5.12 -16.21
CA PHE A 303 14.73 5.98 -16.07
C PHE A 303 16.05 5.20 -16.01
N VAL A 304 16.16 4.15 -15.19
CA VAL A 304 17.43 3.39 -15.04
C VAL A 304 17.83 2.61 -16.29
N THR A 305 16.93 2.43 -17.26
CA THR A 305 17.23 1.82 -18.55
C THR A 305 17.79 2.84 -19.57
N THR A 306 17.76 4.13 -19.25
CA THR A 306 18.41 5.19 -20.04
C THR A 306 19.89 5.30 -19.71
N GLU A 307 20.66 5.89 -20.63
CA GLU A 307 22.07 6.19 -20.40
C GLU A 307 22.24 7.15 -19.20
N ASP A 308 21.38 8.17 -19.09
CA ASP A 308 21.44 9.13 -18.00
C ASP A 308 21.16 8.50 -16.63
N GLY A 309 20.18 7.60 -16.55
CA GLY A 309 19.86 6.87 -15.32
C GLY A 309 20.97 5.90 -14.90
N ALA A 310 21.57 5.17 -15.85
CA ALA A 310 22.69 4.29 -15.57
C ALA A 310 23.91 5.06 -15.02
N ASN A 311 24.22 6.22 -15.61
CA ASN A 311 25.34 7.05 -15.16
C ASN A 311 25.06 7.74 -13.83
N LEU A 312 23.84 8.24 -13.59
CA LEU A 312 23.46 8.79 -12.29
C LEU A 312 23.59 7.75 -11.18
N LEU A 313 23.16 6.50 -11.44
CA LEU A 313 23.33 5.38 -10.49
C LEU A 313 24.80 5.07 -10.22
N ALA A 314 25.66 5.11 -11.24
CA ALA A 314 27.10 4.93 -11.07
C ALA A 314 27.72 6.05 -10.20
N GLY A 315 27.36 7.31 -10.48
CA GLY A 315 27.76 8.47 -9.68
C GLY A 315 27.31 8.36 -8.22
N TYR A 316 26.05 7.96 -7.98
CA TYR A 316 25.52 7.69 -6.65
C TYR A 316 26.32 6.62 -5.91
N LYS A 317 26.57 5.46 -6.54
CA LYS A 317 27.34 4.37 -5.93
C LYS A 317 28.76 4.81 -5.59
N ARG A 318 29.40 5.61 -6.46
CA ARG A 318 30.73 6.18 -6.19
C ARG A 318 30.71 7.10 -4.98
N ALA A 319 29.76 8.03 -4.91
CA ALA A 319 29.59 8.93 -3.77
C ALA A 319 29.35 8.14 -2.46
N ALA A 320 28.40 7.21 -2.45
CA ALA A 320 28.06 6.39 -1.28
C ALA A 320 29.25 5.56 -0.79
N ASN A 321 30.04 4.98 -1.70
CA ASN A 321 31.23 4.21 -1.36
C ASN A 321 32.34 5.08 -0.76
N ILE A 322 32.52 6.30 -1.25
CA ILE A 322 33.49 7.26 -0.69
C ILE A 322 33.07 7.63 0.73
N LEU A 323 31.82 8.05 0.93
CA LEU A 323 31.29 8.40 2.25
C LEU A 323 31.49 7.25 3.26
N LYS A 324 31.20 6.01 2.85
CA LYS A 324 31.41 4.82 3.67
C LYS A 324 32.88 4.57 4.01
N LYS A 325 33.79 4.69 3.04
CA LYS A 325 35.24 4.50 3.27
C LYS A 325 35.82 5.54 4.22
N GLU A 326 35.31 6.76 4.15
CA GLU A 326 35.75 7.89 4.97
C GLU A 326 35.11 7.88 6.37
N GLY A 327 34.24 6.90 6.67
CA GLY A 327 33.52 6.83 7.94
C GLY A 327 32.61 8.03 8.19
N PHE A 328 32.18 8.72 7.12
CA PHE A 328 31.31 9.88 7.21
C PHE A 328 29.93 9.43 7.65
N THR A 329 29.43 9.99 8.76
CA THR A 329 28.06 9.76 9.21
C THR A 329 27.13 10.67 8.38
N PRO A 330 26.32 10.10 7.47
CA PRO A 330 25.42 10.91 6.66
C PRO A 330 24.40 11.61 7.55
N ALA A 331 23.93 12.78 7.13
CA ALA A 331 22.77 13.40 7.78
C ALA A 331 21.58 12.41 7.72
N PRO A 332 20.76 12.32 8.79
CA PRO A 332 19.53 11.54 8.73
C PRO A 332 18.72 11.99 7.53
N LEU A 333 18.42 11.06 6.63
CA LEU A 333 17.58 11.34 5.48
C LEU A 333 16.19 11.75 6.01
N PRO A 334 15.55 12.77 5.42
CA PRO A 334 14.24 13.20 5.89
C PRO A 334 13.25 12.03 5.75
N PHE A 335 12.70 11.59 6.88
CA PHE A 335 11.58 10.65 6.88
C PHE A 335 10.35 11.37 6.33
N ARG A 336 10.02 11.12 5.06
CA ARG A 336 8.81 11.65 4.44
C ARG A 336 7.65 10.69 4.71
N GLY A 337 7.10 10.75 5.91
CA GLY A 337 5.73 10.28 6.17
C GLY A 337 4.77 11.17 5.39
N GLY A 338 4.47 10.81 4.14
CA GLY A 338 3.54 11.56 3.30
C GLY A 338 2.12 11.33 3.77
N VAL A 339 1.55 12.33 4.45
CA VAL A 339 0.09 12.42 4.60
C VAL A 339 -0.48 12.70 3.21
N GLY A 340 -0.92 11.64 2.54
CA GLY A 340 -1.67 11.74 1.29
C GLY A 340 -2.93 12.55 1.52
N GLY A 341 -3.14 13.59 0.72
CA GLY A 341 -4.32 14.43 0.76
C GLY A 341 -5.60 13.63 0.48
N GLY A 342 -6.29 13.23 1.53
CA GLY A 342 -7.66 12.74 1.51
C GLY A 342 -8.44 13.49 2.58
N GLY A 343 -9.21 14.50 2.17
CA GLY A 343 -9.95 15.38 3.07
C GLY A 343 -10.89 14.63 4.01
N LEU A 344 -10.87 15.03 5.28
CA LEU A 344 -11.98 14.89 6.23
C LEU A 344 -12.42 16.31 6.59
N PRO A 345 -13.74 16.61 6.63
CA PRO A 345 -14.22 17.93 6.94
C PRO A 345 -14.14 18.23 8.44
N ASP A 346 -13.74 19.48 8.72
CA ASP A 346 -13.97 20.35 9.87
C ASP A 346 -14.01 19.76 11.30
N GLY A 347 -13.06 20.24 12.12
CA GLY A 347 -13.27 20.29 13.56
C GLY A 347 -12.06 20.22 14.50
N ALA A 348 -10.95 20.90 14.22
CA ALA A 348 -9.97 21.26 15.28
C ALA A 348 -9.00 22.35 14.80
N ALA A 349 -9.40 23.61 14.95
CA ALA A 349 -8.47 24.72 14.97
C ALA A 349 -7.76 24.76 16.34
N ASN A 350 -6.44 24.59 16.32
CA ASN A 350 -5.42 25.28 17.14
C ASN A 350 -4.24 24.35 17.41
N GLY A 351 -3.13 24.63 16.72
CA GLY A 351 -1.87 23.94 16.88
C GLY A 351 -0.95 24.35 15.74
N ASP A 352 -0.32 25.51 15.92
CA ASP A 352 0.78 26.03 15.11
C ASP A 352 1.74 24.88 14.77
N SER A 353 1.58 24.31 13.57
CA SER A 353 2.40 23.23 13.09
C SER A 353 3.58 23.88 12.39
N PRO A 354 4.79 23.79 12.95
CA PRO A 354 5.94 24.42 12.35
C PRO A 354 6.14 23.80 10.97
N HIS A 355 6.15 24.64 9.94
CA HIS A 355 6.69 24.28 8.64
C HIS A 355 7.99 23.49 8.87
N PRO A 356 8.19 22.32 8.24
CA PRO A 356 9.46 21.64 8.34
C PRO A 356 10.49 22.59 7.74
N ASN A 357 11.41 22.98 8.61
CA ASN A 357 12.55 23.87 8.36
C ASN A 357 13.10 23.63 6.95
N PRO A 358 13.34 24.66 6.11
CA PRO A 358 14.16 24.49 4.92
C PRO A 358 15.45 23.77 5.33
N SER A 359 15.92 22.85 4.48
CA SER A 359 17.24 22.23 4.62
C SER A 359 18.23 23.27 5.14
N PRO A 360 19.02 22.96 6.19
CA PRO A 360 19.77 23.95 6.95
C PRO A 360 20.47 24.88 5.96
N GLU A 361 20.02 26.13 5.97
CA GLU A 361 20.44 27.17 5.04
C GLU A 361 21.96 27.29 5.11
N GLY A 362 22.71 26.66 4.22
CA GLY A 362 24.13 26.96 3.94
C GLY A 362 25.13 26.94 5.11
N GLU A 363 24.72 26.68 6.35
CA GLU A 363 25.52 26.82 7.56
C GLU A 363 26.35 25.56 7.76
N GLY A 364 27.41 25.45 6.96
CA GLY A 364 28.43 24.42 7.11
C GLY A 364 29.26 24.13 5.86
N LEU A 365 28.90 24.68 4.69
CA LEU A 365 29.51 24.26 3.43
C LEU A 365 30.80 24.99 3.05
N ALA A 366 31.14 26.15 3.64
CA ALA A 366 32.33 26.90 3.25
C ALA A 366 33.24 27.28 4.42
N THR A 367 34.11 26.34 4.83
CA THR A 367 35.34 26.66 5.56
C THR A 367 36.50 27.01 4.61
N HIS A 368 36.30 26.89 3.30
CA HIS A 368 37.24 27.28 2.25
C HIS A 368 36.50 27.75 0.99
N ALA A 369 37.19 28.46 0.10
CA ALA A 369 36.64 28.90 -1.18
C ALA A 369 36.51 27.69 -2.14
N PRO A 370 35.31 27.40 -2.68
CA PRO A 370 35.07 26.21 -3.49
C PRO A 370 35.86 26.27 -4.81
N GLU A 371 36.44 25.13 -5.18
CA GLU A 371 37.07 24.97 -6.49
C GLU A 371 36.02 24.99 -7.62
N PRO A 372 36.36 25.31 -8.88
CA PRO A 372 35.38 25.47 -9.95
C PRO A 372 34.43 24.27 -10.13
N ALA A 373 34.94 23.06 -9.95
CA ALA A 373 34.13 21.84 -10.03
C ALA A 373 33.23 21.62 -8.80
N GLU A 374 33.65 22.07 -7.61
CA GLU A 374 32.80 22.09 -6.41
C GLU A 374 31.66 23.10 -6.57
N GLN A 375 31.98 24.31 -7.04
CA GLN A 375 31.00 25.35 -7.29
C GLN A 375 29.98 24.92 -8.35
N ALA A 376 30.43 24.29 -9.44
CA ALA A 376 29.54 23.77 -10.47
C ALA A 376 28.55 22.71 -9.93
N LEU A 377 29.00 21.82 -9.05
CA LEU A 377 28.14 20.84 -8.41
C LEU A 377 27.16 21.48 -7.42
N ILE A 378 27.61 22.47 -6.64
CA ILE A 378 26.75 23.26 -5.73
C ILE A 378 25.63 23.97 -6.53
N ASP A 379 25.98 24.66 -7.61
CA ASP A 379 25.03 25.37 -8.46
C ASP A 379 24.03 24.42 -9.12
N ALA A 380 24.51 23.26 -9.58
CA ALA A 380 23.66 22.22 -10.15
C ALA A 380 22.68 21.65 -9.12
N LEU A 381 23.12 21.39 -7.89
CA LEU A 381 22.23 20.94 -6.80
C LEU A 381 21.20 22.01 -6.42
N ASN A 382 21.61 23.27 -6.34
CA ASN A 382 20.72 24.39 -6.07
C ASN A 382 19.63 24.55 -7.15
N ALA A 383 19.92 24.20 -8.40
CA ALA A 383 18.95 24.22 -9.50
C ALA A 383 18.08 22.96 -9.54
N ALA A 384 18.66 21.78 -9.36
CA ALA A 384 17.97 20.50 -9.53
C ALA A 384 17.05 20.14 -8.35
N GLU A 385 17.46 20.43 -7.11
CA GLU A 385 16.69 20.04 -5.92
C GLU A 385 15.27 20.64 -5.89
N PRO A 386 15.05 21.95 -6.13
CA PRO A 386 13.71 22.52 -6.14
C PRO A 386 12.84 21.99 -7.30
N GLN A 387 13.45 21.72 -8.46
CA GLN A 387 12.75 21.16 -9.61
C GLN A 387 12.28 19.73 -9.32
N ALA A 388 13.16 18.90 -8.75
CA ALA A 388 12.83 17.56 -8.32
C ALA A 388 11.75 17.57 -7.24
N ASP A 389 11.84 18.45 -6.24
CA ASP A 389 10.83 18.58 -5.18
C ASP A 389 9.46 18.97 -5.74
N THR A 390 9.43 19.94 -6.65
CA THR A 390 8.20 20.37 -7.33
C THR A 390 7.59 19.23 -8.15
N ALA A 391 8.42 18.50 -8.92
CA ALA A 391 7.97 17.38 -9.72
C ALA A 391 7.46 16.21 -8.86
N ILE A 392 8.12 15.88 -7.75
CA ILE A 392 7.67 14.85 -6.80
C ILE A 392 6.33 15.24 -6.16
N ALA A 393 6.16 16.53 -5.81
CA ALA A 393 4.92 17.06 -5.25
C ALA A 393 3.78 17.02 -6.28
N ALA A 394 4.09 17.26 -7.56
CA ALA A 394 3.17 17.12 -8.69
C ALA A 394 2.99 15.67 -9.16
N GLU A 395 3.68 14.70 -8.54
CA GLU A 395 3.68 13.28 -8.91
C GLU A 395 4.21 12.98 -10.32
N ASP A 396 4.91 13.93 -10.92
CA ASP A 396 5.67 13.75 -12.15
C ASP A 396 7.05 13.17 -11.82
N PHE A 397 7.08 11.87 -11.54
CA PHE A 397 8.32 11.17 -11.22
C PHE A 397 9.30 11.13 -12.40
N THR A 398 8.81 11.26 -13.63
CA THR A 398 9.67 11.33 -14.82
C THR A 398 10.45 12.65 -14.84
N ALA A 399 9.75 13.78 -14.64
CA ALA A 399 10.39 15.09 -14.53
C ALA A 399 11.33 15.17 -13.31
N ALA A 400 10.98 14.54 -12.19
CA ALA A 400 11.84 14.49 -11.01
C ALA A 400 13.17 13.76 -11.31
N MET A 401 13.10 12.61 -11.98
CA MET A 401 14.30 11.87 -12.40
C MET A 401 15.13 12.65 -13.43
N ALA A 402 14.48 13.34 -14.38
CA ALA A 402 15.15 14.17 -15.37
C ALA A 402 15.89 15.37 -14.73
N ALA A 403 15.28 16.00 -13.74
CA ALA A 403 15.92 17.07 -12.96
C ALA A 403 17.16 16.55 -12.22
N LEU A 404 17.09 15.36 -11.60
CA LEU A 404 18.24 14.76 -10.93
C LEU A 404 19.31 14.24 -11.90
N ALA A 405 18.93 13.84 -13.10
CA ALA A 405 19.86 13.43 -14.15
C ALA A 405 20.81 14.55 -14.59
N SER A 406 20.39 15.82 -14.49
CA SER A 406 21.25 16.96 -14.81
C SER A 406 22.48 17.06 -13.89
N LEU A 407 22.48 16.36 -12.75
CA LEU A 407 23.61 16.29 -11.83
C LEU A 407 24.75 15.41 -12.34
N ARG A 408 24.53 14.57 -13.36
CA ARG A 408 25.55 13.67 -13.96
C ARG A 408 26.82 14.40 -14.37
N GLY A 409 26.71 15.40 -15.24
CA GLY A 409 27.88 16.14 -15.74
C GLY A 409 28.68 16.81 -14.60
N PRO A 410 28.02 17.56 -13.69
CA PRO A 410 28.68 18.18 -12.55
C PRO A 410 29.32 17.19 -11.57
N ILE A 411 28.69 16.04 -11.27
CA ILE A 411 29.26 15.06 -10.35
C ILE A 411 30.49 14.35 -10.95
N ASP A 412 30.48 14.06 -12.24
CA ASP A 412 31.63 13.49 -12.94
C ASP A 412 32.80 14.48 -12.97
N ALA A 413 32.53 15.75 -13.30
CA ALA A 413 33.54 16.81 -13.29
C ALA A 413 34.12 17.04 -11.88
N PHE A 414 33.30 16.99 -10.83
CA PHE A 414 33.76 17.02 -9.45
C PHE A 414 34.71 15.86 -9.17
N PHE A 415 34.34 14.66 -9.57
CA PHE A 415 35.13 13.47 -9.33
C PHE A 415 36.46 13.40 -10.10
N ASP A 416 36.54 14.05 -11.26
CA ASP A 416 37.75 14.11 -12.08
C ASP A 416 38.68 15.27 -11.65
N GLY A 417 38.08 16.40 -11.24
CA GLY A 417 38.82 17.61 -10.88
C GLY A 417 39.20 17.73 -9.41
N VAL A 418 38.52 17.02 -8.51
CA VAL A 418 38.60 17.26 -7.05
C VAL A 418 39.01 16.00 -6.30
N THR A 419 40.04 16.12 -5.46
CA THR A 419 40.46 15.02 -4.57
C THR A 419 39.65 15.03 -3.28
N VAL A 420 38.70 14.10 -3.13
CA VAL A 420 37.80 14.09 -1.95
C VAL A 420 38.55 13.86 -0.62
N ASN A 421 39.51 12.93 -0.59
CA ASN A 421 40.38 12.70 0.56
C ASN A 421 41.55 13.70 0.55
N ASP A 422 41.22 14.99 0.70
CA ASP A 422 42.22 16.06 0.75
C ASP A 422 43.00 16.02 2.08
N ALA A 423 44.26 16.45 2.02
CA ALA A 423 45.09 16.59 3.22
C ALA A 423 44.61 17.71 4.14
N ASP A 424 43.93 18.72 3.58
CA ASP A 424 43.25 19.77 4.34
C ASP A 424 41.92 19.22 4.93
N PRO A 425 41.79 19.12 6.27
CA PRO A 425 40.59 18.63 6.91
C PRO A 425 39.33 19.46 6.60
N ALA A 426 39.49 20.77 6.38
CA ALA A 426 38.38 21.67 6.07
C ALA A 426 37.80 21.37 4.68
N LYS A 427 38.68 21.20 3.68
CA LYS A 427 38.30 20.80 2.32
C LYS A 427 37.66 19.42 2.30
N ARG A 428 38.29 18.44 2.95
CA ARG A 428 37.76 17.07 3.04
C ARG A 428 36.34 17.05 3.63
N THR A 429 36.11 17.78 4.71
CA THR A 429 34.78 17.85 5.35
C THR A 429 33.73 18.47 4.43
N SER A 430 34.05 19.60 3.78
CA SER A 430 33.14 20.27 2.84
C SER A 430 32.79 19.37 1.64
N ARG A 431 33.79 18.69 1.06
CA ARG A 431 33.60 17.76 -0.06
C ARG A 431 32.74 16.55 0.31
N LEU A 432 32.94 15.98 1.51
CA LEU A 432 32.10 14.89 2.00
C LEU A 432 30.66 15.34 2.25
N ALA A 433 30.46 16.54 2.81
CA ALA A 433 29.12 17.11 2.97
C ALA A 433 28.43 17.34 1.61
N LEU A 434 29.17 17.79 0.59
CA LEU A 434 28.64 17.97 -0.77
C LEU A 434 28.22 16.63 -1.41
N LEU A 435 29.02 15.57 -1.23
CA LEU A 435 28.65 14.21 -1.67
C LEU A 435 27.43 13.67 -0.93
N ASP A 436 27.30 13.96 0.37
CA ASP A 436 26.11 13.56 1.13
C ASP A 436 24.86 14.33 0.69
N ARG A 437 24.98 15.62 0.37
CA ARG A 437 23.89 16.41 -0.22
C ARG A 437 23.44 15.82 -1.56
N PHE A 438 24.39 15.50 -2.45
CA PHE A 438 24.07 14.82 -3.71
C PHE A 438 23.36 13.48 -3.47
N ARG A 439 23.87 12.64 -2.57
CA ARG A 439 23.24 11.38 -2.18
C ARG A 439 21.82 11.60 -1.67
N ALA A 440 21.61 12.59 -0.81
CA ALA A 440 20.31 12.92 -0.24
C ALA A 440 19.32 13.43 -1.29
N ALA A 441 19.77 14.25 -2.25
CA ALA A 441 18.94 14.72 -3.35
C ALA A 441 18.41 13.56 -4.21
N VAL A 442 19.29 12.61 -4.59
CA VAL A 442 18.91 11.41 -5.33
C VAL A 442 18.02 10.48 -4.49
N HIS A 443 18.23 10.42 -3.18
CA HIS A 443 17.41 9.61 -2.28
C HIS A 443 15.94 10.07 -2.20
N LYS A 444 15.62 11.31 -2.61
CA LYS A 444 14.23 11.82 -2.60
C LYS A 444 13.30 11.05 -3.54
N VAL A 445 13.83 10.43 -4.58
CA VAL A 445 13.04 9.70 -5.59
C VAL A 445 13.09 8.18 -5.41
N ALA A 446 14.19 7.62 -4.92
CA ALA A 446 14.30 6.21 -4.56
C ALA A 446 15.54 5.97 -3.68
N ASP A 447 15.56 4.87 -2.92
CA ASP A 447 16.79 4.41 -2.27
C ASP A 447 17.72 3.71 -3.29
N PHE A 448 18.56 4.49 -3.96
CA PHE A 448 19.52 3.99 -4.96
C PHE A 448 20.54 3.00 -4.37
N SER A 449 20.68 2.89 -3.04
CA SER A 449 21.54 1.88 -2.42
C SER A 449 20.98 0.46 -2.56
N ARG A 450 19.68 0.33 -2.81
CA ARG A 450 18.98 -0.94 -3.03
C ARG A 450 19.05 -1.41 -4.48
N ILE A 451 19.44 -0.53 -5.41
CA ILE A 451 19.43 -0.82 -6.85
C ILE A 451 20.69 -1.59 -7.24
N GLU A 452 20.49 -2.79 -7.74
CA GLU A 452 21.54 -3.66 -8.27
C GLU A 452 22.01 -3.11 -9.63
N GLY A 453 23.33 -3.20 -9.86
CA GLY A 453 23.99 -2.66 -11.04
C GLY A 453 24.35 -3.79 -11.99
#